data_AF-A0A543EKL3-F1
#
_entry.id   AF-A0A543EKL3-F1
#
_cell.length_a   1.000
_cell.length_b   1.000
_cell.length_c   1.000
_cell.angle_alpha   90.00
_cell.angle_beta   90.00
_cell.angle_gamma   90.00
#
_symmetry.space_group_name_H-M   'P 1'
#
loop_
_entity.id
_entity.type
_entity.pdbx_description
1 polymer ?
#
loop_
_entity_poly.entity_id
_entity_poly.type
_entity_poly.pdbx_seq_one_letter_code
_entity_poly.pdbx_strand_id
1 'polypeptide(L)'
;MQTKTNVFLDFDNTQFDGHLHNSLAQFIRQYEDNDINGLTRKQLERELMNIGPLSEGSKQAVKDALELSLTMDRGRAKGNPKHKAHSFEFFDGKGLNDFVGKSKGQGVDVVVLTASMYPNAIKAVYAMSGLTELKDISIISVPINSDRIKMAQDKTTEIQKYEENQRVRNQDLHTVHNIFVDDSKENIQVFRNNSNSATNTGILVPNGIVLKDLTTAVEKTLSGKQESVSKGVSLSAPEVPPRTPVVPPKAKTDKASAHDYTENQDTEEGLYAYRDAAGELHSSKHKYKENVVLNDKNDIKGNLSKFTETQNKPQMIREQGGKSQASQAKGMDRSQVAPPLPPKAKTDQAPAVPPRGKVDQAPPVPPRAKADQAPPVPARAQRMR
;
A
#
# COMPACT_ATOMS: atom_id res chain seq x y z
N MET A 1 -0.61 -7.12 -32.28
CA MET A 1 -1.40 -7.23 -31.05
C MET A 1 -0.79 -6.32 -30.00
N GLN A 2 -1.57 -5.45 -29.35
CA GLN A 2 -1.02 -4.54 -28.35
C GLN A 2 -0.81 -5.24 -27.02
N THR A 3 0.32 -4.95 -26.37
CA THR A 3 0.71 -5.54 -25.09
C THR A 3 1.03 -4.45 -24.08
N LYS A 4 0.43 -4.51 -22.90
CA LYS A 4 0.70 -3.60 -21.78
C LYS A 4 1.51 -4.30 -20.69
N THR A 5 2.33 -3.54 -19.98
CA THR A 5 3.10 -4.03 -18.84
C THR A 5 2.79 -3.12 -17.65
N ASN A 6 2.43 -3.74 -16.53
CA ASN A 6 2.12 -3.08 -15.27
C ASN A 6 3.10 -3.59 -14.19
N VAL A 7 3.52 -2.69 -13.31
CA VAL A 7 4.29 -2.99 -12.12
C VAL A 7 3.50 -2.53 -10.92
N PHE A 8 3.08 -3.46 -10.07
CA PHE A 8 2.41 -3.20 -8.81
C PHE A 8 3.43 -3.33 -7.67
N LEU A 9 3.57 -2.28 -6.89
CA LEU A 9 4.49 -2.23 -5.76
C LEU A 9 3.67 -2.09 -4.48
N ASP A 10 3.77 -3.03 -3.57
CA ASP A 10 3.28 -2.78 -2.21
C ASP A 10 4.09 -1.65 -1.56
N PHE A 11 3.46 -0.83 -0.72
CA PHE A 11 4.12 0.32 -0.12
C PHE A 11 4.95 -0.08 1.11
N ASP A 12 4.27 -0.55 2.15
CA ASP A 12 4.84 -0.86 3.45
C ASP A 12 5.77 -2.08 3.35
N ASN A 13 6.94 -2.01 3.98
CA ASN A 13 8.02 -3.02 4.00
C ASN A 13 8.55 -3.52 2.64
N THR A 14 8.01 -2.99 1.54
CA THR A 14 8.47 -3.27 0.18
C THR A 14 9.23 -2.07 -0.38
N GLN A 15 8.62 -0.88 -0.43
CA GLN A 15 9.28 0.35 -0.86
C GLN A 15 9.85 1.13 0.33
N PHE A 16 9.13 1.11 1.45
CA PHE A 16 9.35 1.96 2.62
C PHE A 16 9.45 1.08 3.87
N ASP A 17 10.47 1.29 4.70
CA ASP A 17 10.71 0.49 5.91
C ASP A 17 9.81 0.94 7.07
N GLY A 18 8.76 0.15 7.36
CA GLY A 18 7.77 0.41 8.39
C GLY A 18 6.34 0.49 7.86
N HIS A 19 5.39 0.58 8.79
CA HIS A 19 3.95 0.59 8.52
C HIS A 19 3.37 2.01 8.61
N LEU A 20 3.34 2.74 7.49
CA LEU A 20 2.90 4.14 7.46
C LEU A 20 1.46 4.31 7.98
N HIS A 21 0.57 3.37 7.69
CA HIS A 21 -0.81 3.39 8.19
C HIS A 21 -0.85 3.44 9.72
N ASN A 22 -0.07 2.59 10.39
CA ASN A 22 -0.06 2.47 11.84
C ASN A 22 0.48 3.76 12.47
N SER A 23 1.56 4.32 11.91
CA SER A 23 2.12 5.60 12.32
C SER A 23 1.08 6.73 12.28
N LEU A 24 0.39 6.88 11.15
CA LEU A 24 -0.61 7.92 10.97
C LEU A 24 -1.85 7.70 11.83
N ALA A 25 -2.37 6.47 11.90
CA ALA A 25 -3.53 6.16 12.73
C ALA A 25 -3.27 6.47 14.21
N GLN A 26 -2.06 6.17 14.69
CA GLN A 26 -1.66 6.51 16.05
C GLN A 26 -1.56 8.02 16.27
N PHE A 27 -0.91 8.74 15.35
CA PHE A 27 -0.75 10.18 15.41
C PHE A 27 -2.11 10.90 15.38
N ILE A 28 -2.95 10.62 14.39
CA ILE A 28 -4.28 11.24 14.20
C ILE A 28 -5.18 11.01 15.43
N ARG A 29 -5.07 9.85 16.10
CA ARG A 29 -5.83 9.58 17.33
C ARG A 29 -5.50 10.56 18.45
N GLN A 30 -4.25 11.00 18.52
CA GLN A 30 -3.73 11.91 19.55
C GLN A 30 -3.75 13.38 19.12
N TYR A 31 -3.96 13.64 17.82
CA TYR A 31 -3.99 14.98 17.26
C TYR A 31 -5.21 15.78 17.75
N GLU A 32 -4.95 16.95 18.33
CA GLU A 32 -5.93 17.94 18.72
C GLU A 32 -6.03 19.07 17.67
N ASP A 33 -7.19 19.72 17.59
CA ASP A 33 -7.40 20.78 16.62
C ASP A 33 -6.40 21.92 16.84
N ASN A 34 -5.66 22.26 15.78
CA ASN A 34 -4.60 23.28 15.76
C ASN A 34 -3.29 22.90 16.47
N ASP A 35 -3.03 21.61 16.74
CA ASP A 35 -1.67 21.14 17.05
C ASP A 35 -0.67 21.62 16.00
N ILE A 36 -1.10 21.63 14.73
CA ILE A 36 -0.49 22.40 13.65
C ILE A 36 -1.40 23.59 13.36
N ASN A 37 -0.83 24.81 13.42
CA ASN A 37 -1.59 26.05 13.34
C ASN A 37 -2.53 26.10 12.11
N GLY A 38 -3.83 26.25 12.36
CA GLY A 38 -4.86 26.36 11.33
C GLY A 38 -5.28 25.03 10.69
N LEU A 39 -4.82 23.90 11.20
CA LEU A 39 -5.17 22.56 10.72
C LEU A 39 -6.02 21.82 11.75
N THR A 40 -7.32 21.66 11.44
CA THR A 40 -8.23 20.82 12.23
C THR A 40 -7.98 19.35 11.94
N ARG A 41 -8.29 18.47 12.90
CA ARG A 41 -8.23 17.01 12.74
C ARG A 41 -9.08 16.54 11.56
N LYS A 42 -10.29 17.08 11.42
CA LYS A 42 -11.21 16.73 10.32
C LYS A 42 -10.62 17.12 8.96
N GLN A 43 -9.95 18.26 8.87
CA GLN A 43 -9.25 18.67 7.66
C GLN A 43 -8.08 17.74 7.36
N LEU A 44 -7.23 17.47 8.35
CA LEU A 44 -6.11 16.54 8.23
C LEU A 44 -6.57 15.17 7.69
N GLU A 45 -7.55 14.54 8.33
CA GLU A 45 -8.09 13.23 7.89
C GLU A 45 -8.59 13.29 6.44
N ARG A 46 -9.35 14.32 6.06
CA ARG A 46 -9.86 14.48 4.69
C ARG A 46 -8.74 14.65 3.66
N GLU A 47 -7.73 15.45 3.97
CA GLU A 47 -6.61 15.70 3.06
C GLU A 47 -5.75 14.44 2.88
N LEU A 48 -5.46 13.71 3.96
CA LEU A 48 -4.69 12.45 3.91
C LEU A 48 -5.42 11.33 3.16
N MET A 49 -6.75 11.27 3.29
CA MET A 49 -7.62 10.32 2.56
C MET A 49 -7.88 10.70 1.10
N ASN A 50 -7.24 11.74 0.57
CA ASN A 50 -7.44 12.23 -0.80
C ASN A 50 -8.88 12.72 -1.08
N ILE A 51 -9.57 13.25 -0.06
CA ILE A 51 -10.87 13.96 -0.16
C ILE A 51 -10.67 15.49 -0.24
N GLY A 52 -9.41 15.95 -0.30
CA GLY A 52 -9.01 17.33 -0.46
C GLY A 52 -7.55 17.45 -0.90
N PRO A 53 -7.11 18.64 -1.35
CA PRO A 53 -5.71 18.88 -1.67
C PRO A 53 -4.86 18.77 -0.40
N LEU A 54 -3.67 18.21 -0.52
CA LEU A 54 -2.75 18.08 0.60
C LEU A 54 -2.09 19.43 0.91
N SER A 55 -2.40 20.02 2.07
CA SER A 55 -1.80 21.26 2.55
C SER A 55 -0.39 21.06 3.11
N GLU A 56 0.38 22.15 3.25
CA GLU A 56 1.68 22.10 3.93
C GLU A 56 1.54 21.68 5.41
N GLY A 57 0.44 22.07 6.08
CA GLY A 57 0.14 21.60 7.43
C GLY A 57 -0.03 20.09 7.50
N SER A 58 -0.76 19.49 6.55
CA SER A 58 -0.91 18.04 6.49
C SER A 58 0.40 17.32 6.14
N LYS A 59 1.27 17.91 5.33
CA LYS A 59 2.63 17.36 5.10
C LYS A 59 3.46 17.37 6.38
N GLN A 60 3.40 18.46 7.14
CA GLN A 60 4.05 18.56 8.44
C GLN A 60 3.51 17.50 9.41
N ALA A 61 2.19 17.27 9.44
CA ALA A 61 1.58 16.21 10.26
C ALA A 61 2.13 14.81 9.90
N VAL A 62 2.32 14.50 8.62
CA VAL A 62 2.92 13.23 8.19
C VAL A 62 4.35 13.12 8.69
N LYS A 63 5.14 14.19 8.59
CA LYS A 63 6.51 14.22 9.12
C LYS A 63 6.55 13.98 10.63
N ASP A 64 5.72 14.69 11.39
CA ASP A 64 5.64 14.56 12.85
C ASP A 64 5.21 13.14 13.26
N ALA A 65 4.28 12.54 12.51
CA ALA A 65 3.86 11.15 12.73
C ALA A 65 5.01 10.15 12.55
N LEU A 66 5.84 10.33 11.52
CA LEU A 66 7.00 9.48 11.27
C LEU A 66 8.08 9.66 12.34
N GLU A 67 8.38 10.90 12.74
CA GLU A 67 9.34 11.20 13.81
C GLU A 67 8.90 10.61 15.17
N LEU A 68 7.61 10.70 15.49
CA LEU A 68 7.02 10.09 16.67
C LEU A 68 7.16 8.56 16.62
N SER A 69 6.81 7.94 15.49
CA SER A 69 6.95 6.49 15.30
C SER A 69 8.40 6.02 15.43
N LEU A 70 9.35 6.70 14.79
CA LEU A 70 10.77 6.40 14.89
C LEU A 70 11.26 6.46 16.35
N THR A 71 10.81 7.46 17.11
CA THR A 71 11.17 7.60 18.53
C THR A 71 10.63 6.45 19.37
N MET A 72 9.36 6.09 19.19
CA MET A 72 8.75 4.96 19.90
C MET A 72 9.43 3.64 19.55
N ASP A 73 9.75 3.44 18.28
CA ASP A 73 10.28 2.18 17.78
C ASP A 73 11.73 1.94 18.24
N ARG A 74 12.54 3.00 18.26
CA ARG A 74 13.86 2.98 18.92
C ARG A 74 13.76 2.69 20.42
N GLY A 75 12.72 3.18 21.09
CA GLY A 75 12.44 2.86 22.48
C GLY A 75 12.17 1.37 22.70
N ARG A 76 11.35 0.76 21.83
CA ARG A 76 11.05 -0.68 21.87
C ARG A 76 12.29 -1.54 21.60
N ALA A 77 13.08 -1.20 20.58
CA ALA A 77 14.32 -1.92 20.25
C ALA A 77 15.34 -1.90 21.39
N LYS A 78 15.46 -0.79 22.13
CA LYS A 78 16.32 -0.72 23.32
C LYS A 78 15.86 -1.65 24.45
N GLY A 79 14.55 -1.89 24.55
CA GLY A 79 13.95 -2.76 25.57
C GLY A 79 13.87 -4.23 25.16
N ASN A 80 14.00 -4.56 23.88
CA ASN A 80 13.88 -5.91 23.35
C ASN A 80 14.86 -6.14 22.19
N PRO A 81 15.92 -6.94 22.36
CA PRO A 81 16.90 -7.24 21.31
C PRO A 81 16.31 -7.93 20.06
N LYS A 82 15.12 -8.52 20.16
CA LYS A 82 14.43 -9.14 19.02
C LYS A 82 13.70 -8.11 18.16
N HIS A 83 13.34 -6.96 18.74
CA HIS A 83 12.62 -5.89 18.05
C HIS A 83 13.61 -5.09 17.21
N LYS A 84 13.51 -5.20 15.89
CA LYS A 84 14.30 -4.38 14.97
C LYS A 84 13.58 -3.04 14.76
N ALA A 85 14.25 -1.94 15.10
CA ALA A 85 13.70 -0.62 14.82
C ALA A 85 13.64 -0.37 13.31
N HIS A 86 12.47 0.03 12.82
CA HIS A 86 12.23 0.59 11.51
C HIS A 86 12.91 1.95 11.36
N SER A 87 13.43 2.19 10.17
CA SER A 87 14.02 3.47 9.80
C SER A 87 13.00 4.51 9.38
N PHE A 88 11.81 4.10 8.90
CA PHE A 88 10.84 4.99 8.24
C PHE A 88 11.45 5.74 7.05
N GLU A 89 12.31 5.04 6.30
CA GLU A 89 12.98 5.51 5.09
C GLU A 89 12.72 4.56 3.91
N PHE A 90 13.00 5.00 2.69
CA PHE A 90 12.97 4.14 1.50
C PHE A 90 14.20 3.23 1.47
N PHE A 91 14.01 1.94 1.15
CA PHE A 91 15.13 0.99 1.01
C PHE A 91 16.15 1.42 -0.08
N ASP A 92 15.65 1.91 -1.22
CA ASP A 92 16.45 2.55 -2.26
C ASP A 92 15.62 3.64 -2.97
N GLY A 93 15.41 4.76 -2.29
CA GLY A 93 14.58 5.85 -2.80
C GLY A 93 15.07 6.40 -4.15
N LYS A 94 16.37 6.66 -4.28
CA LYS A 94 16.95 7.18 -5.54
C LYS A 94 16.77 6.18 -6.68
N GLY A 95 17.14 4.92 -6.47
CA GLY A 95 16.98 3.89 -7.47
C GLY A 95 15.53 3.68 -7.86
N LEU A 96 14.59 3.72 -6.90
CA LEU A 96 13.16 3.58 -7.16
C LEU A 96 12.66 4.72 -8.05
N ASN A 97 13.06 5.96 -7.76
CA ASN A 97 12.73 7.12 -8.59
C ASN A 97 13.25 6.98 -10.02
N ASP A 98 14.52 6.61 -10.17
CA ASP A 98 15.16 6.40 -11.48
C ASP A 98 14.46 5.26 -12.27
N PHE A 99 14.11 4.16 -11.58
CA PHE A 99 13.37 3.03 -12.15
C PHE A 99 11.99 3.45 -12.65
N VAL A 100 11.22 4.21 -11.86
CA VAL A 100 9.87 4.66 -12.24
C VAL A 100 9.94 5.59 -13.45
N GLY A 101 10.88 6.54 -13.47
CA GLY A 101 11.09 7.43 -14.62
C GLY A 101 11.41 6.66 -15.91
N LYS A 102 12.37 5.71 -15.84
CA LYS A 102 12.72 4.83 -16.98
C LYS A 102 11.52 3.99 -17.44
N SER A 103 10.81 3.38 -16.51
CA SER A 103 9.67 2.48 -16.79
C SER A 103 8.52 3.23 -17.48
N LYS A 104 8.19 4.44 -17.02
CA LYS A 104 7.20 5.31 -17.67
C LYS A 104 7.58 5.65 -19.12
N GLY A 105 8.85 5.97 -19.36
CA GLY A 105 9.38 6.21 -20.71
C GLY A 105 9.29 4.99 -21.64
N GLN A 106 9.23 3.78 -21.08
CA GLN A 106 9.04 2.51 -21.80
C GLN A 106 7.56 2.10 -21.93
N GLY A 107 6.63 2.96 -21.48
CA GLY A 107 5.19 2.67 -21.53
C GLY A 107 4.71 1.66 -20.48
N VAL A 108 5.52 1.40 -19.45
CA VAL A 108 5.16 0.58 -18.29
C VAL A 108 4.36 1.42 -17.30
N ASP A 109 3.21 0.93 -16.86
CA ASP A 109 2.44 1.58 -15.80
C ASP A 109 2.96 1.09 -14.45
N VAL A 110 3.49 1.99 -13.63
CA VAL A 110 3.84 1.67 -12.24
C VAL A 110 2.68 2.12 -11.34
N VAL A 111 2.25 1.25 -10.43
CA VAL A 111 1.10 1.43 -9.55
C VAL A 111 1.51 1.01 -8.14
N VAL A 112 1.10 1.77 -7.14
CA VAL A 112 1.33 1.46 -5.73
C VAL A 112 0.08 0.80 -5.16
N LEU A 113 0.26 -0.33 -4.49
CA LEU A 113 -0.74 -0.95 -3.63
C LEU A 113 -0.43 -0.62 -2.19
N THR A 114 -1.46 -0.38 -1.39
CA THR A 114 -1.28 -0.15 0.04
C THR A 114 -2.54 -0.56 0.80
N ALA A 115 -2.37 -1.09 2.01
CA ALA A 115 -3.48 -1.27 2.93
C ALA A 115 -3.89 0.05 3.62
N SER A 116 -3.08 1.11 3.47
CA SER A 116 -3.35 2.41 4.05
C SER A 116 -4.54 3.10 3.39
N MET A 117 -5.45 3.63 4.21
CA MET A 117 -6.53 4.52 3.76
C MET A 117 -6.06 5.96 3.50
N TYR A 118 -4.76 6.24 3.61
CA TYR A 118 -4.17 7.58 3.49
C TYR A 118 -3.24 7.73 2.27
N PRO A 119 -3.74 7.61 1.02
CA PRO A 119 -2.89 7.66 -0.18
C PRO A 119 -2.18 9.01 -0.35
N ASN A 120 -2.74 10.11 0.14
CA ASN A 120 -2.03 11.40 0.08
C ASN A 120 -0.90 11.49 1.10
N ALA A 121 -0.92 10.71 2.17
CA ALA A 121 0.23 10.61 3.07
C ALA A 121 1.43 9.96 2.36
N ILE A 122 1.20 8.90 1.57
CA ILE A 122 2.24 8.28 0.73
C ILE A 122 2.82 9.31 -0.24
N LYS A 123 1.97 10.11 -0.91
CA LYS A 123 2.44 11.20 -1.78
C LYS A 123 3.25 12.26 -1.02
N ALA A 124 2.86 12.56 0.23
CA ALA A 124 3.64 13.45 1.09
C ALA A 124 5.04 12.88 1.33
N VAL A 125 5.15 11.59 1.67
CA VAL A 125 6.41 10.89 1.90
C VAL A 125 7.29 10.89 0.64
N TYR A 126 6.71 10.65 -0.54
CA TYR A 126 7.43 10.80 -1.81
C TYR A 126 7.96 12.22 -2.02
N ALA A 127 7.14 13.24 -1.79
CA ALA A 127 7.55 14.63 -1.95
C ALA A 127 8.67 15.03 -0.97
N MET A 128 8.54 14.66 0.31
CA MET A 128 9.56 14.92 1.34
C MET A 128 10.89 14.24 1.02
N SER A 129 10.84 13.09 0.33
CA SER A 129 12.02 12.32 -0.08
C SER A 129 12.57 12.71 -1.46
N GLY A 130 12.01 13.75 -2.10
CA GLY A 130 12.46 14.21 -3.42
C GLY A 130 12.15 13.26 -4.58
N LEU A 131 11.20 12.34 -4.41
CA LEU A 131 10.87 11.28 -5.37
C LEU A 131 9.89 11.79 -6.44
N THR A 132 10.38 12.70 -7.27
CA THR A 132 9.59 13.46 -8.25
C THR A 132 8.91 12.59 -9.31
N GLU A 133 9.47 11.44 -9.68
CA GLU A 133 8.88 10.51 -10.65
C GLU A 133 7.68 9.75 -10.07
N LEU A 134 7.55 9.70 -8.74
CA LEU A 134 6.44 9.05 -8.05
C LEU A 134 5.28 9.99 -7.70
N LYS A 135 5.42 11.31 -7.91
CA LYS A 135 4.41 12.31 -7.48
C LYS A 135 3.00 12.07 -8.05
N ASP A 136 2.92 11.59 -9.29
CA ASP A 136 1.68 11.36 -10.04
C ASP A 136 1.37 9.87 -10.22
N ILE A 137 1.99 9.00 -9.41
CA ILE A 137 1.76 7.56 -9.52
C ILE A 137 0.34 7.19 -9.06
N SER A 138 -0.25 6.19 -9.70
CA SER A 138 -1.53 5.64 -9.24
C SER A 138 -1.31 4.91 -7.91
N ILE A 139 -2.13 5.23 -6.91
CA ILE A 139 -2.12 4.55 -5.61
C ILE A 139 -3.49 3.92 -5.43
N ILE A 140 -3.52 2.61 -5.22
CA ILE A 140 -4.73 1.84 -4.99
C ILE A 140 -4.71 1.38 -3.54
N SER A 141 -5.68 1.87 -2.76
CA SER A 141 -5.92 1.41 -1.39
C SER A 141 -6.68 0.09 -1.42
N VAL A 142 -6.16 -0.91 -0.72
CA VAL A 142 -6.75 -2.23 -0.57
C VAL A 142 -7.38 -2.33 0.83
N PRO A 143 -8.57 -2.94 0.97
CA PRO A 143 -9.18 -3.13 2.28
C PRO A 143 -8.24 -3.84 3.26
N ILE A 144 -8.15 -3.31 4.48
CA ILE A 144 -7.42 -3.97 5.56
C ILE A 144 -8.21 -5.19 6.01
N ASN A 145 -7.57 -6.36 6.05
CA ASN A 145 -8.16 -7.59 6.58
C ASN A 145 -7.22 -8.27 7.57
N SER A 146 -7.77 -8.79 8.66
CA SER A 146 -7.00 -9.57 9.64
C SER A 146 -6.58 -10.93 9.10
N ASP A 147 -7.36 -11.51 8.18
CA ASP A 147 -7.01 -12.73 7.48
C ASP A 147 -6.05 -12.38 6.32
N ARG A 148 -4.80 -12.85 6.45
CA ARG A 148 -3.74 -12.63 5.45
C ARG A 148 -4.11 -13.19 4.08
N ILE A 149 -4.81 -14.32 4.02
CA ILE A 149 -5.24 -14.92 2.74
C ILE A 149 -6.31 -14.04 2.10
N LYS A 150 -7.25 -13.52 2.90
CA LYS A 150 -8.26 -12.59 2.39
C LYS A 150 -7.64 -11.28 1.91
N MET A 151 -6.67 -10.72 2.64
CA MET A 151 -5.92 -9.54 2.20
C MET A 151 -5.17 -9.80 0.88
N ALA A 152 -4.53 -10.96 0.73
CA ALA A 152 -3.87 -11.38 -0.51
C ALA A 152 -4.84 -11.49 -1.69
N GLN A 153 -6.04 -12.04 -1.45
CA GLN A 153 -7.12 -12.10 -2.43
C GLN A 153 -7.62 -10.71 -2.80
N ASP A 154 -7.75 -9.80 -1.84
CA ASP A 154 -8.21 -8.42 -2.06
C ASP A 154 -7.19 -7.63 -2.90
N LYS A 155 -5.88 -7.73 -2.58
CA LYS A 155 -4.81 -7.16 -3.42
C LYS A 155 -4.87 -7.69 -4.86
N THR A 156 -5.02 -8.99 -5.02
CA THR A 156 -5.13 -9.64 -6.35
C THR A 156 -6.38 -9.17 -7.10
N THR A 157 -7.51 -9.00 -6.40
CA THR A 157 -8.76 -8.51 -6.99
C THR A 157 -8.61 -7.08 -7.51
N GLU A 158 -7.94 -6.20 -6.76
CA GLU A 158 -7.68 -4.83 -7.20
C GLU A 158 -6.73 -4.76 -8.42
N ILE A 159 -5.72 -5.64 -8.49
CA ILE A 159 -4.87 -5.79 -9.69
C ILE A 159 -5.71 -6.21 -10.90
N GLN A 160 -6.60 -7.19 -10.74
CA GLN A 160 -7.47 -7.67 -11.81
C GLN A 160 -8.45 -6.59 -12.29
N LYS A 161 -9.05 -5.82 -11.37
CA LYS A 161 -9.89 -4.66 -11.71
C LYS A 161 -9.11 -3.61 -12.50
N TYR A 162 -7.87 -3.34 -12.13
CA TYR A 162 -7.02 -2.39 -12.85
C TYR A 162 -6.74 -2.86 -14.29
N GLU A 163 -6.42 -4.14 -14.46
CA GLU A 163 -6.22 -4.77 -15.77
C GLU A 163 -7.49 -4.72 -16.64
N GLU A 164 -8.65 -5.07 -16.07
CA GLU A 164 -9.92 -5.04 -16.79
C GLU A 164 -10.25 -3.62 -17.26
N ASN A 165 -10.04 -2.61 -16.41
CA ASN A 165 -10.22 -1.21 -16.77
C ASN A 165 -9.31 -0.77 -17.93
N GLN A 166 -8.08 -1.29 -18.03
CA GLN A 166 -7.20 -1.02 -19.17
C GLN A 166 -7.76 -1.64 -20.46
N ARG A 167 -8.28 -2.87 -20.42
CA ARG A 167 -8.88 -3.55 -21.58
C ARG A 167 -10.17 -2.87 -22.04
N VAL A 168 -10.99 -2.38 -21.12
CA VAL A 168 -12.19 -1.60 -21.45
C VAL A 168 -11.84 -0.30 -22.17
N ARG A 169 -10.77 0.39 -21.73
CA ARG A 169 -10.31 1.65 -22.35
C ARG A 169 -9.59 1.44 -23.68
N ASN A 170 -9.03 0.26 -23.91
CA ASN A 170 -8.29 -0.08 -25.11
C ASN A 170 -8.67 -1.48 -25.61
N GLN A 171 -9.61 -1.52 -26.55
CA GLN A 171 -10.14 -2.78 -27.10
C GLN A 171 -9.10 -3.58 -27.89
N ASP A 172 -8.02 -2.95 -28.35
CA ASP A 172 -6.91 -3.60 -29.07
C ASP A 172 -5.85 -4.20 -28.11
N LEU A 173 -6.04 -4.03 -26.80
CA LEU A 173 -5.16 -4.55 -25.76
C LEU A 173 -5.42 -6.05 -25.55
N HIS A 174 -4.62 -6.89 -26.21
CA HIS A 174 -4.77 -8.34 -26.14
C HIS A 174 -4.07 -8.99 -24.95
N THR A 175 -2.94 -8.42 -24.51
CA THR A 175 -2.11 -9.03 -23.47
C THR A 175 -1.67 -7.99 -22.46
N VAL A 176 -1.87 -8.30 -21.19
CA VAL A 176 -1.40 -7.49 -20.07
C VAL A 176 -0.45 -8.36 -19.26
N HIS A 177 0.76 -7.85 -19.06
CA HIS A 177 1.73 -8.46 -18.16
C HIS A 177 1.75 -7.69 -16.85
N ASN A 178 1.58 -8.39 -15.74
CA ASN A 178 1.63 -7.77 -14.41
C ASN A 178 2.86 -8.31 -13.66
N ILE A 179 3.65 -7.39 -13.12
CA ILE A 179 4.72 -7.70 -12.17
C ILE A 179 4.24 -7.20 -10.82
N PHE A 180 4.15 -8.07 -9.82
CA PHE A 180 3.72 -7.72 -8.48
C PHE A 180 4.87 -7.94 -7.49
N VAL A 181 5.22 -6.90 -6.74
CA VAL A 181 6.30 -6.89 -5.77
C VAL A 181 5.70 -6.65 -4.38
N ASP A 182 5.97 -7.57 -3.46
CA ASP A 182 5.39 -7.58 -2.11
C ASP A 182 6.33 -8.31 -1.14
N ASP A 183 6.27 -7.98 0.14
CA ASP A 183 7.08 -8.58 1.21
C ASP A 183 6.43 -9.87 1.76
N SER A 184 5.12 -10.07 1.56
CA SER A 184 4.40 -11.26 2.02
C SER A 184 4.42 -12.40 1.01
N LYS A 185 4.83 -13.57 1.50
CA LYS A 185 4.82 -14.82 0.74
C LYS A 185 3.40 -15.22 0.32
N GLU A 186 2.42 -15.02 1.19
CA GLU A 186 1.01 -15.31 0.92
C GLU A 186 0.47 -14.45 -0.22
N ASN A 187 0.75 -13.14 -0.21
CA ASN A 187 0.36 -12.23 -1.29
C ASN A 187 0.91 -12.70 -2.64
N ILE A 188 2.19 -13.03 -2.69
CA ILE A 188 2.84 -13.52 -3.92
C ILE A 188 2.29 -14.89 -4.36
N GLN A 189 2.01 -15.80 -3.42
CA GLN A 189 1.47 -17.11 -3.74
C GLN A 189 0.04 -17.03 -4.29
N VAL A 190 -0.84 -16.25 -3.65
CA VAL A 190 -2.22 -16.04 -4.12
C VAL A 190 -2.20 -15.38 -5.50
N PHE A 191 -1.37 -14.34 -5.69
CA PHE A 191 -1.24 -13.67 -6.98
C PHE A 191 -0.82 -14.63 -8.09
N ARG A 192 0.20 -15.48 -7.85
CA ARG A 192 0.67 -16.47 -8.84
C ARG A 192 -0.36 -17.55 -9.13
N ASN A 193 -1.14 -17.98 -8.14
CA ASN A 193 -2.14 -19.05 -8.30
C ASN A 193 -3.40 -18.57 -9.03
N ASN A 194 -3.76 -17.30 -8.88
CA ASN A 194 -4.96 -16.70 -9.48
C ASN A 194 -4.71 -16.09 -10.86
N SER A 195 -3.49 -16.22 -11.39
CA SER A 195 -3.06 -15.50 -12.58
C SER A 195 -2.33 -16.39 -13.56
N ASN A 196 -2.37 -16.03 -14.84
CA ASN A 196 -1.61 -16.75 -15.87
C ASN A 196 -0.10 -16.52 -15.66
N SER A 197 0.65 -17.58 -15.33
CA SER A 197 2.09 -17.51 -15.06
C SER A 197 2.93 -17.05 -16.26
N ALA A 198 2.40 -17.15 -17.48
CA ALA A 198 3.07 -16.64 -18.68
C ALA A 198 3.07 -15.09 -18.76
N THR A 199 2.10 -14.44 -18.11
CA THR A 199 1.95 -12.98 -18.14
C THR A 199 2.09 -12.33 -16.77
N ASN A 200 2.06 -13.10 -15.68
CA ASN A 200 2.09 -12.58 -14.33
C ASN A 200 3.33 -13.06 -13.57
N THR A 201 4.12 -12.12 -13.07
CA THR A 201 5.35 -12.37 -12.32
C THR A 201 5.23 -11.81 -10.92
N GLY A 202 5.26 -12.66 -9.89
CA GLY A 202 5.36 -12.21 -8.50
C GLY A 202 6.81 -12.18 -8.04
N ILE A 203 7.25 -11.13 -7.34
CA ILE A 203 8.59 -10.97 -6.77
C ILE A 203 8.43 -10.79 -5.25
N LEU A 204 8.95 -11.73 -4.47
CA LEU A 204 8.93 -11.69 -3.01
C LEU A 204 10.15 -10.94 -2.49
N VAL A 205 9.95 -9.91 -1.67
CA VAL A 205 11.00 -9.03 -1.16
C VAL A 205 10.89 -8.82 0.36
N PRO A 206 11.21 -9.82 1.19
CA PRO A 206 10.94 -9.78 2.63
C PRO A 206 11.80 -8.76 3.39
N ASN A 207 12.79 -8.15 2.73
CA ASN A 207 13.71 -7.18 3.32
C ASN A 207 13.77 -5.89 2.48
N GLY A 208 12.67 -5.54 1.82
CA GLY A 208 12.61 -4.41 0.91
C GLY A 208 13.05 -4.72 -0.51
N ILE A 209 12.64 -3.84 -1.42
CA ILE A 209 12.76 -4.02 -2.86
C ILE A 209 14.22 -4.13 -3.34
N VAL A 210 14.49 -5.11 -4.20
CA VAL A 210 15.76 -5.24 -4.93
C VAL A 210 15.54 -4.81 -6.38
N LEU A 211 15.89 -3.57 -6.69
CA LEU A 211 15.57 -2.94 -7.98
C LEU A 211 16.21 -3.64 -9.19
N LYS A 212 17.34 -4.33 -9.00
CA LYS A 212 17.97 -5.12 -10.05
C LYS A 212 17.04 -6.25 -10.53
N ASP A 213 16.38 -6.93 -9.60
CA ASP A 213 15.49 -8.05 -9.91
C ASP A 213 14.22 -7.55 -10.58
N LEU A 214 13.66 -6.45 -10.08
CA LEU A 214 12.52 -5.80 -10.71
C LEU A 214 12.84 -5.30 -12.12
N THR A 215 13.98 -4.62 -12.31
CA THR A 215 14.43 -4.14 -13.62
C THR A 215 14.59 -5.31 -14.60
N THR A 216 15.21 -6.41 -14.14
CA THR A 216 15.37 -7.62 -14.96
C THR A 216 14.03 -8.21 -15.36
N ALA A 217 13.04 -8.25 -14.45
CA ALA A 217 11.70 -8.73 -14.75
C ALA A 217 11.00 -7.86 -15.79
N VAL A 218 11.06 -6.52 -15.65
CA VAL A 218 10.50 -5.58 -16.63
C VAL A 218 11.17 -5.74 -17.99
N GLU A 219 12.50 -5.77 -18.04
CA GLU A 219 13.25 -5.89 -19.29
C GLU A 219 12.95 -7.21 -20.00
N LYS A 220 12.83 -8.33 -19.26
CA LYS A 220 12.41 -9.62 -19.81
C LYS A 220 11.00 -9.57 -20.42
N THR A 221 10.07 -8.90 -19.75
CA THR A 221 8.70 -8.72 -20.27
C THR A 221 8.67 -7.85 -21.53
N LEU A 222 9.52 -6.81 -21.59
CA LEU A 222 9.59 -5.92 -22.75
C LEU A 222 10.33 -6.56 -23.93
N SER A 223 11.40 -7.31 -23.70
CA SER A 223 12.17 -7.99 -24.75
C SER A 223 11.42 -9.17 -25.38
N GLY A 224 10.61 -9.90 -24.60
CA GLY A 224 9.70 -10.92 -25.13
C GLY A 224 8.71 -10.38 -26.18
N LYS A 225 8.44 -9.06 -26.17
CA LYS A 225 7.65 -8.41 -27.22
C LYS A 225 8.40 -8.34 -28.56
N GLN A 226 9.74 -8.30 -28.57
CA GLN A 226 10.54 -8.12 -29.79
C GLN A 226 10.76 -9.44 -30.56
N GLU A 227 10.86 -10.57 -29.87
CA GLU A 227 11.05 -11.88 -30.52
C GLU A 227 9.78 -12.38 -31.24
N SER A 228 8.59 -12.01 -30.75
CA SER A 228 7.31 -12.39 -31.38
C SER A 228 6.99 -11.59 -32.65
N VAL A 229 7.59 -10.41 -32.83
CA VAL A 229 7.39 -9.56 -34.02
C VAL A 229 8.39 -9.91 -35.14
N SER A 230 9.59 -10.41 -34.79
CA SER A 230 10.64 -10.75 -35.76
C SER A 230 10.50 -12.16 -36.37
N LYS A 231 9.73 -13.06 -35.75
CA LYS A 231 9.27 -14.32 -36.37
C LYS A 231 7.97 -14.12 -37.14
N GLY A 232 7.96 -13.19 -38.08
CA GLY A 232 7.00 -13.13 -39.18
C GLY A 232 7.14 -14.37 -40.05
N VAL A 233 6.60 -15.49 -39.57
CA VAL A 233 6.48 -16.75 -40.30
C VAL A 233 5.60 -16.49 -41.51
N SER A 234 6.21 -16.62 -42.69
CA SER A 234 5.54 -16.82 -43.96
C SER A 234 4.44 -17.88 -43.80
N LEU A 235 3.18 -17.46 -43.98
CA LEU A 235 2.00 -18.32 -43.98
C LEU A 235 2.02 -19.22 -45.22
N SER A 236 2.82 -20.28 -45.19
CA SER A 236 2.57 -21.49 -45.97
C SER A 236 1.82 -22.47 -45.06
N ALA A 237 0.60 -22.81 -45.47
CA ALA A 237 -0.32 -23.67 -44.73
C ALA A 237 0.34 -25.01 -44.34
N PRO A 238 0.31 -25.42 -43.07
CA PRO A 238 0.78 -26.75 -42.69
C PRO A 238 -0.32 -27.78 -42.97
N GLU A 239 0.01 -28.79 -43.78
CA GLU A 239 -0.73 -30.04 -43.84
C GLU A 239 -0.88 -30.64 -42.44
N VAL A 240 -2.10 -31.04 -42.10
CA VAL A 240 -2.46 -31.63 -40.81
C VAL A 240 -2.15 -33.13 -40.85
N PRO A 241 -1.14 -33.65 -40.14
CA PRO A 241 -0.99 -35.09 -40.00
C PRO A 241 -2.02 -35.65 -39.00
N PRO A 242 -2.48 -36.90 -39.19
CA PRO A 242 -3.49 -37.52 -38.36
C PRO A 242 -3.02 -37.73 -36.91
N ARG A 243 -3.91 -37.42 -35.96
CA ARG A 243 -3.67 -37.54 -34.51
C ARG A 243 -3.57 -39.00 -34.09
N THR A 244 -2.44 -39.40 -33.50
CA THR A 244 -2.33 -40.62 -32.70
C THR A 244 -2.85 -40.42 -31.27
N PRO A 245 -3.38 -41.47 -30.60
CA PRO A 245 -3.90 -41.38 -29.23
C PRO A 245 -2.77 -41.12 -28.23
N VAL A 246 -2.97 -40.12 -27.36
CA VAL A 246 -2.03 -39.75 -26.29
C VAL A 246 -2.23 -40.67 -25.09
N VAL A 247 -1.17 -41.39 -24.71
CA VAL A 247 -1.07 -42.13 -23.44
C VAL A 247 -0.66 -41.14 -22.34
N PRO A 248 -1.33 -41.10 -21.18
CA PRO A 248 -0.99 -40.18 -20.09
C PRO A 248 0.36 -40.57 -19.44
N PRO A 249 1.28 -39.62 -19.19
CA PRO A 249 2.53 -39.91 -18.51
C PRO A 249 2.32 -40.10 -17.00
N LYS A 250 3.00 -41.10 -16.44
CA LYS A 250 3.09 -41.35 -15.00
C LYS A 250 3.80 -40.20 -14.30
N ALA A 251 3.19 -39.67 -13.24
CA ALA A 251 3.75 -38.67 -12.36
C ALA A 251 5.03 -39.19 -11.68
N LYS A 252 6.13 -38.45 -11.82
CA LYS A 252 7.32 -38.57 -10.97
C LYS A 252 7.26 -37.47 -9.92
N THR A 253 7.30 -37.89 -8.66
CA THR A 253 7.42 -37.04 -7.48
C THR A 253 8.90 -36.72 -7.25
N ASP A 254 9.31 -35.50 -7.57
CA ASP A 254 10.62 -34.99 -7.20
C ASP A 254 10.55 -34.35 -5.81
N LYS A 255 11.41 -34.84 -4.91
CA LYS A 255 11.63 -34.29 -3.56
C LYS A 255 12.35 -32.93 -3.70
N ALA A 256 11.64 -31.85 -3.43
CA ALA A 256 12.24 -30.54 -3.24
C ALA A 256 12.89 -30.45 -1.85
N SER A 257 14.15 -29.99 -1.84
CA SER A 257 14.96 -29.69 -0.65
C SER A 257 14.34 -28.55 0.15
N ALA A 258 14.13 -28.78 1.44
CA ALA A 258 13.71 -27.77 2.41
C ALA A 258 14.92 -26.89 2.77
N HIS A 259 14.90 -25.63 2.33
CA HIS A 259 15.70 -24.57 2.93
C HIS A 259 14.92 -23.99 4.11
N ASP A 260 15.50 -24.15 5.29
CA ASP A 260 14.99 -23.65 6.56
C ASP A 260 15.21 -22.14 6.62
N TYR A 261 14.12 -21.37 6.52
CA TYR A 261 14.13 -19.92 6.75
C TYR A 261 13.48 -19.68 8.11
N THR A 262 14.26 -19.23 9.09
CA THR A 262 13.75 -18.76 10.37
C THR A 262 13.15 -17.37 10.19
N GLU A 263 11.83 -17.35 9.97
CA GLU A 263 11.03 -16.14 9.95
C GLU A 263 10.81 -15.64 11.39
N ASN A 264 11.41 -14.51 11.75
CA ASN A 264 11.13 -13.84 13.01
C ASN A 264 9.75 -13.17 12.91
N GLN A 265 8.73 -13.86 13.42
CA GLN A 265 7.37 -13.34 13.52
C GLN A 265 7.22 -12.53 14.82
N ASP A 266 7.30 -11.20 14.72
CA ASP A 266 6.88 -10.31 15.79
C ASP A 266 5.35 -10.17 15.77
N THR A 267 4.69 -10.60 16.85
CA THR A 267 3.25 -10.38 17.05
C THR A 267 3.02 -8.93 17.46
N GLU A 268 2.83 -8.03 16.49
CA GLU A 268 2.42 -6.65 16.77
C GLU A 268 0.90 -6.56 17.02
N GLU A 269 0.48 -5.82 18.05
CA GLU A 269 -0.93 -5.49 18.28
C GLU A 269 -1.33 -4.30 17.38
N GLY A 270 -1.91 -4.59 16.22
CA GLY A 270 -2.46 -3.58 15.31
C GLY A 270 -3.84 -3.10 15.76
N LEU A 271 -4.02 -1.78 15.80
CA LEU A 271 -5.34 -1.13 15.89
C LEU A 271 -5.73 -0.69 14.49
N TYR A 272 -6.81 -1.26 13.96
CA TYR A 272 -7.26 -0.99 12.58
C TYR A 272 -8.59 -0.26 12.60
N ALA A 273 -8.70 0.77 11.76
CA ALA A 273 -9.97 1.39 11.44
C ALA A 273 -10.36 1.04 10.00
N TYR A 274 -11.57 0.52 9.78
CA TYR A 274 -12.11 0.26 8.45
C TYR A 274 -13.46 0.95 8.28
N ARG A 275 -13.81 1.31 7.03
CA ARG A 275 -15.17 1.74 6.71
C ARG A 275 -15.95 0.60 6.09
N ASP A 276 -17.19 0.42 6.52
CA ASP A 276 -18.11 -0.51 5.87
C ASP A 276 -18.68 0.08 4.57
N ALA A 277 -19.53 -0.70 3.89
CA ALA A 277 -20.17 -0.28 2.64
C ALA A 277 -21.09 0.96 2.81
N ALA A 278 -21.52 1.29 4.04
CA ALA A 278 -22.27 2.50 4.36
C ALA A 278 -21.36 3.70 4.67
N GLY A 279 -20.04 3.48 4.71
CA GLY A 279 -19.04 4.48 5.02
C GLY A 279 -18.89 4.76 6.52
N GLU A 280 -19.41 3.91 7.42
CA GLU A 280 -19.23 4.08 8.86
C GLU A 280 -17.85 3.57 9.30
N LEU A 281 -17.14 4.35 10.13
CA LEU A 281 -15.79 4.02 10.59
C LEU A 281 -15.86 3.11 11.83
N HIS A 282 -15.33 1.89 11.70
CA HIS A 282 -15.23 0.91 12.78
C HIS A 282 -13.78 0.75 13.20
N SER A 283 -13.49 0.76 14.51
CA SER A 283 -12.15 0.48 15.04
C SER A 283 -12.10 -0.90 15.70
N SER A 284 -11.13 -1.74 15.31
CA SER A 284 -10.86 -3.02 15.95
C SER A 284 -9.49 -3.02 16.64
N LYS A 285 -9.44 -3.56 17.86
CA LYS A 285 -8.21 -3.92 18.58
C LYS A 285 -7.96 -5.40 18.37
N HIS A 286 -6.88 -5.77 17.69
CA HIS A 286 -6.54 -7.19 17.52
C HIS A 286 -5.10 -7.49 17.98
N LYS A 287 -4.99 -8.57 18.76
CA LYS A 287 -3.73 -9.26 19.00
C LYS A 287 -3.57 -10.32 17.93
N TYR A 288 -2.53 -10.26 17.12
CA TYR A 288 -2.17 -11.38 16.28
C TYR A 288 -1.67 -12.52 17.18
N LYS A 289 -2.38 -13.64 17.18
CA LYS A 289 -1.85 -14.93 17.63
C LYS A 289 -1.87 -15.85 16.43
N GLU A 290 -0.69 -16.24 15.98
CA GLU A 290 -0.55 -17.27 14.97
C GLU A 290 -0.91 -18.62 15.61
N ASN A 291 -2.07 -19.16 15.24
CA ASN A 291 -2.38 -20.55 15.52
C ASN A 291 -1.59 -21.41 14.52
N VAL A 292 -0.37 -21.78 14.89
CA VAL A 292 0.36 -22.84 14.18
C VAL A 292 -0.42 -24.14 14.39
N VAL A 293 -1.21 -24.54 13.39
CA VAL A 293 -1.76 -25.89 13.33
C VAL A 293 -0.62 -26.80 12.90
N LEU A 294 0.14 -27.29 13.89
CA LEU A 294 1.05 -28.43 13.71
C LEU A 294 0.20 -29.67 13.42
N ASN A 295 0.03 -30.00 12.15
CA ASN A 295 -0.43 -31.33 11.72
C ASN A 295 0.76 -32.29 11.71
N ASP A 296 1.30 -32.60 12.89
CA ASP A 296 2.23 -33.71 13.07
C ASP A 296 1.48 -34.89 13.67
N LYS A 297 0.98 -35.76 12.80
CA LYS A 297 0.79 -37.17 13.14
C LYS A 297 2.17 -37.82 13.09
N ASN A 298 2.85 -37.90 14.22
CA ASN A 298 3.86 -38.92 14.46
C ASN A 298 3.88 -39.32 15.94
N ASP A 299 3.69 -40.62 16.16
CA ASP A 299 3.84 -41.34 17.41
C ASP A 299 5.18 -41.05 18.10
N ILE A 300 5.14 -40.51 19.32
CA ILE A 300 6.17 -40.79 20.33
C ILE A 300 5.47 -41.00 21.68
N LYS A 301 5.31 -42.26 22.06
CA LYS A 301 5.16 -42.70 23.45
C LYS A 301 6.41 -42.30 24.22
N GLY A 302 6.28 -41.48 25.26
CA GLY A 302 7.44 -41.10 26.08
C GLY A 302 7.07 -40.38 27.38
N ASN A 303 6.78 -41.15 28.41
CA ASN A 303 7.11 -40.89 29.82
C ASN A 303 6.74 -39.51 30.43
N LEU A 304 5.49 -39.40 30.93
CA LEU A 304 5.10 -38.44 31.96
C LEU A 304 5.42 -39.02 33.34
N SER A 305 6.63 -38.78 33.83
CA SER A 305 6.93 -38.96 35.26
C SER A 305 7.92 -37.89 35.70
N LYS A 306 7.59 -37.28 36.84
CA LYS A 306 8.36 -36.29 37.61
C LYS A 306 8.22 -34.84 37.15
N PHE A 307 7.18 -34.17 37.63
CA PHE A 307 7.35 -32.89 38.31
C PHE A 307 6.38 -32.83 39.49
N THR A 308 6.94 -33.00 40.68
CA THR A 308 6.32 -32.77 41.98
C THR A 308 6.29 -31.27 42.28
N GLU A 309 5.11 -30.80 42.66
CA GLU A 309 4.87 -29.98 43.86
C GLU A 309 5.60 -28.63 43.99
N THR A 310 4.83 -27.55 43.93
CA THR A 310 4.79 -26.59 45.05
C THR A 310 3.47 -25.82 45.06
N GLN A 311 2.77 -25.97 46.19
CA GLN A 311 1.57 -25.24 46.56
C GLN A 311 1.92 -23.76 46.80
N ASN A 312 1.06 -22.85 46.38
CA ASN A 312 0.94 -21.56 47.05
C ASN A 312 -0.55 -21.20 47.23
N LYS A 313 -0.91 -21.05 48.50
CA LYS A 313 -2.23 -20.63 48.99
C LYS A 313 -2.44 -19.13 48.74
N PRO A 314 -3.70 -18.67 48.57
CA PRO A 314 -4.03 -17.25 48.62
C PRO A 314 -4.05 -16.74 50.07
N GLN A 315 -3.40 -15.61 50.34
CA GLN A 315 -3.56 -14.87 51.59
C GLN A 315 -4.86 -14.06 51.55
N MET A 316 -5.73 -14.33 52.52
CA MET A 316 -6.79 -13.44 52.96
C MET A 316 -6.21 -12.21 53.64
N ILE A 317 -6.79 -11.03 53.39
CA ILE A 317 -6.86 -9.95 54.37
C ILE A 317 -8.34 -9.64 54.62
N ARG A 318 -8.65 -9.56 55.91
CA ARG A 318 -9.96 -9.51 56.53
C ARG A 318 -10.28 -8.07 56.96
N GLU A 319 -11.53 -7.69 56.67
CA GLU A 319 -12.46 -6.74 57.31
C GLU A 319 -11.96 -5.66 58.29
N GLN A 320 -12.48 -4.44 58.09
CA GLN A 320 -13.36 -3.65 58.99
C GLN A 320 -13.52 -2.28 58.30
N GLY A 321 -14.67 -1.63 58.12
CA GLY A 321 -15.89 -1.53 58.92
C GLY A 321 -16.23 -0.04 58.91
N GLY A 322 -17.39 0.37 58.37
CA GLY A 322 -17.73 1.78 58.26
C GLY A 322 -19.12 2.02 57.65
N LYS A 323 -20.14 1.84 58.48
CA LYS A 323 -21.53 2.23 58.19
C LYS A 323 -21.64 3.75 58.08
N SER A 324 -22.38 4.26 57.10
CA SER A 324 -23.11 5.52 57.22
C SER A 324 -24.34 5.47 56.31
N GLN A 325 -25.50 5.45 56.95
CA GLN A 325 -26.80 5.79 56.38
C GLN A 325 -26.82 7.29 56.04
N ALA A 326 -27.54 7.70 55.00
CA ALA A 326 -28.45 8.84 55.04
C ALA A 326 -29.23 9.02 53.71
N SER A 327 -30.56 9.11 53.84
CA SER A 327 -31.53 9.89 53.01
C SER A 327 -31.64 9.55 51.52
N GLN A 328 -32.69 8.84 51.05
CA GLN A 328 -34.05 9.38 50.82
C GLN A 328 -34.09 10.83 50.32
N ALA A 329 -34.32 11.00 49.03
CA ALA A 329 -35.09 12.12 48.47
C ALA A 329 -35.89 11.60 47.26
N LYS A 330 -37.20 11.54 47.46
CA LYS A 330 -38.22 11.11 46.50
C LYS A 330 -38.99 12.37 46.10
N GLY A 331 -39.03 12.66 44.80
CA GLY A 331 -40.00 13.55 44.16
C GLY A 331 -39.63 15.03 44.08
N MET A 332 -39.52 15.55 42.86
CA MET A 332 -40.44 16.58 42.38
C MET A 332 -40.42 16.63 40.84
N ASP A 333 -41.62 16.43 40.32
CA ASP A 333 -42.07 16.68 38.96
C ASP A 333 -41.97 18.19 38.66
N ARG A 334 -41.37 18.57 37.53
CA ARG A 334 -41.61 19.88 36.90
C ARG A 334 -41.12 19.89 35.45
N SER A 335 -42.11 19.89 34.58
CA SER A 335 -42.03 20.29 33.18
C SER A 335 -41.34 21.65 33.03
N GLN A 336 -40.33 21.74 32.16
CA GLN A 336 -39.95 23.00 31.53
C GLN A 336 -39.91 22.84 30.02
N VAL A 337 -40.76 23.68 29.42
CA VAL A 337 -41.06 23.85 28.01
C VAL A 337 -39.87 24.50 27.31
N ALA A 338 -39.50 23.96 26.15
CA ALA A 338 -38.49 24.56 25.28
C ALA A 338 -38.94 25.94 24.75
N PRO A 339 -38.05 26.93 24.63
CA PRO A 339 -38.39 28.20 24.00
C PRO A 339 -38.65 28.03 22.50
N PRO A 340 -39.62 28.77 21.92
CA PRO A 340 -39.95 28.66 20.50
C PRO A 340 -38.83 29.22 19.61
N LEU A 341 -38.60 28.52 18.49
CA LEU A 341 -37.72 28.92 17.40
C LEU A 341 -38.18 30.26 16.78
N PRO A 342 -37.26 31.14 16.35
CA PRO A 342 -37.62 32.36 15.63
C PRO A 342 -38.16 32.05 14.23
N PRO A 343 -39.05 32.91 13.67
CA PRO A 343 -39.71 32.68 12.41
C PRO A 343 -38.74 32.76 11.22
N LYS A 344 -38.89 31.82 10.27
CA LYS A 344 -38.22 31.83 8.97
C LYS A 344 -38.64 33.06 8.16
N ALA A 345 -37.72 33.99 7.96
CA ALA A 345 -37.87 35.03 6.95
C ALA A 345 -37.74 34.42 5.55
N LYS A 346 -38.83 34.49 4.78
CA LYS A 346 -38.82 34.28 3.33
C LYS A 346 -38.03 35.42 2.70
N THR A 347 -36.90 35.12 2.09
CA THR A 347 -36.18 36.05 1.21
C THR A 347 -36.17 35.45 -0.19
N ASP A 348 -37.21 35.74 -0.96
CA ASP A 348 -37.22 35.57 -2.41
C ASP A 348 -36.44 36.74 -3.03
N GLN A 349 -35.13 36.57 -3.22
CA GLN A 349 -34.35 37.43 -4.12
C GLN A 349 -33.38 36.55 -4.90
N ALA A 350 -33.69 36.36 -6.18
CA ALA A 350 -32.78 35.79 -7.15
C ALA A 350 -31.54 36.70 -7.28
N PRO A 351 -30.31 36.17 -7.29
CA PRO A 351 -29.14 36.98 -7.51
C PRO A 351 -29.13 37.52 -8.95
N ALA A 352 -28.97 38.83 -9.08
CA ALA A 352 -28.78 39.50 -10.36
C ALA A 352 -27.51 39.00 -11.04
N VAL A 353 -27.63 38.67 -12.33
CA VAL A 353 -26.53 38.28 -13.20
C VAL A 353 -25.58 39.48 -13.37
N PRO A 354 -24.25 39.33 -13.13
CA PRO A 354 -23.31 40.42 -13.37
C PRO A 354 -23.17 40.70 -14.88
N PRO A 355 -22.95 41.96 -15.28
CA PRO A 355 -22.80 42.32 -16.69
C PRO A 355 -21.55 41.65 -17.27
N ARG A 356 -21.69 41.08 -18.48
CA ARG A 356 -20.59 40.56 -19.29
C ARG A 356 -19.60 41.69 -19.58
N GLY A 357 -18.46 41.68 -18.87
CA GLY A 357 -17.29 42.48 -19.19
C GLY A 357 -16.77 42.12 -20.59
N LYS A 358 -16.39 43.15 -21.34
CA LYS A 358 -15.78 43.02 -22.68
C LYS A 358 -14.47 42.24 -22.57
N VAL A 359 -14.27 41.34 -23.52
CA VAL A 359 -13.05 40.54 -23.68
C VAL A 359 -11.97 41.48 -24.22
N ASP A 360 -11.03 41.89 -23.36
CA ASP A 360 -9.82 42.57 -23.80
C ASP A 360 -8.86 41.56 -24.45
N GLN A 361 -8.29 42.02 -25.56
CA GLN A 361 -7.45 41.26 -26.47
C GLN A 361 -6.23 40.66 -25.75
N ALA A 362 -5.93 39.40 -26.05
CA ALA A 362 -4.70 38.75 -25.64
C ALA A 362 -3.49 39.50 -26.26
N PRO A 363 -2.37 39.65 -25.52
CA PRO A 363 -1.17 40.30 -26.03
C PRO A 363 -0.52 39.48 -27.17
N PRO A 364 0.16 40.13 -28.12
CA PRO A 364 0.79 39.46 -29.25
C PRO A 364 1.94 38.54 -28.79
N VAL A 365 1.98 37.36 -29.40
CA VAL A 365 3.01 36.33 -29.20
C VAL A 365 4.36 36.84 -29.71
N PRO A 366 5.48 36.69 -28.96
CA PRO A 366 6.79 37.11 -29.42
C PRO A 366 7.28 36.26 -30.60
N PRO A 367 8.06 36.85 -31.54
CA PRO A 367 8.53 36.16 -32.72
C PRO A 367 9.50 35.03 -32.37
N ARG A 368 9.30 33.90 -33.04
CA ARG A 368 10.10 32.67 -32.93
C ARG A 368 11.52 32.93 -33.43
N ALA A 369 12.50 32.97 -32.52
CA ALA A 369 13.91 33.03 -32.86
C ALA A 369 14.31 31.77 -33.65
N LYS A 370 14.89 31.97 -34.83
CA LYS A 370 15.52 30.90 -35.63
C LYS A 370 16.81 30.48 -34.93
N ALA A 371 16.86 29.25 -34.43
CA ALA A 371 18.07 28.61 -33.95
C ALA A 371 18.74 27.89 -35.13
N ASP A 372 19.55 28.62 -35.90
CA ASP A 372 20.56 28.05 -36.80
C ASP A 372 21.93 28.40 -36.23
N GLN A 373 22.60 27.42 -35.63
CA GLN A 373 24.05 27.20 -35.71
C GLN A 373 24.44 26.08 -34.73
N ALA A 374 24.80 24.91 -35.29
CA ALA A 374 25.51 23.88 -34.56
C ALA A 374 26.98 24.32 -34.35
N PRO A 375 27.57 24.06 -33.17
CA PRO A 375 28.97 24.38 -32.93
C PRO A 375 29.91 23.43 -33.72
N PRO A 376 31.10 23.89 -34.13
CA PRO A 376 32.06 23.07 -34.85
C PRO A 376 32.67 21.98 -33.95
N VAL A 377 32.82 20.79 -34.51
CA VAL A 377 33.45 19.61 -33.88
C VAL A 377 34.96 19.83 -33.75
N PRO A 378 35.59 19.58 -32.57
CA PRO A 378 37.03 19.73 -32.42
C PRO A 378 37.81 18.61 -33.13
N ALA A 379 38.89 19.00 -33.80
CA ALA A 379 39.77 18.11 -34.55
C ALA A 379 40.50 17.12 -33.63
N ARG A 380 40.47 15.84 -34.04
CA ARG A 380 41.12 14.71 -33.39
C ARG A 380 42.65 14.82 -33.53
N ALA A 381 43.35 15.13 -32.44
CA ALA A 381 44.80 15.06 -32.40
C ALA A 381 45.27 13.60 -32.52
N GLN A 382 45.96 13.28 -33.61
CA GLN A 382 46.75 12.06 -33.74
C GLN A 382 48.00 12.20 -32.87
N ARG A 383 48.11 11.31 -31.87
CA ARG A 383 49.34 11.17 -31.08
C ARG A 383 50.22 10.12 -31.75
N MET A 384 51.29 10.56 -32.39
CA MET A 384 52.43 9.69 -32.70
C MET A 384 53.35 9.64 -31.47
N ARG A 385 53.50 8.45 -30.90
CA ARG A 385 54.74 7.79 -30.46
C ARG A 385 54.42 6.67 -29.48
#